data_AF-A0A951UB57-F1
#
_entry.id   AF-A0A951UB57-F1
#
_cell.length_a   1.000
_cell.length_b   1.000
_cell.length_c   1.000
_cell.angle_alpha   90.00
_cell.angle_beta   90.00
_cell.angle_gamma   90.00
#
_symmetry.space_group_name_H-M   'P 1'
#
loop_
_entity.id
_entity.type
_entity.pdbx_description
1 polymer ?
#
loop_
_entity_poly.entity_id
_entity_poly.type
_entity_poly.pdbx_seq_one_letter_code
_entity_poly.pdbx_strand_id
1 'polypeptide(L)'
;MQIPHFSESNHLIVKSLFHHSDQELLTLFQRHPEHGKYFTAIFCRYSPIVFTLIRHSARSPVQADYLFALTWRHIFYELGGLDLRDDNTPGSNSFQNWLINMTAVCINQADLPPVESIHYNLKAAPPPFWCYLEQAMEKLPAVIRLMVVMAQTFHWSETRIAAYLQAEGEVISPAQVRTQLNQGYQLLEEALPDDIREVYLGGEAAHPERKSAVSTL
;
A
#
# COMPACT_ATOMS: atom_id res chain seq x y z
N MET A 1 -23.20 7.59 0.14
CA MET A 1 -22.02 6.73 0.45
C MET A 1 -20.84 7.32 -0.29
N GLN A 2 -19.67 7.44 0.33
CA GLN A 2 -18.51 8.09 -0.29
C GLN A 2 -17.39 7.06 -0.45
N ILE A 3 -17.02 6.77 -1.70
CA ILE A 3 -15.84 5.97 -2.04
C ILE A 3 -14.60 6.76 -1.61
N PRO A 4 -13.58 6.13 -1.00
CA PRO A 4 -12.36 6.81 -0.63
C PRO A 4 -11.73 7.47 -1.86
N HIS A 5 -11.38 8.74 -1.73
CA HIS A 5 -10.63 9.45 -2.76
C HIS A 5 -9.14 9.25 -2.51
N PHE A 6 -8.44 8.72 -3.51
CA PHE A 6 -7.01 8.41 -3.47
C PHE A 6 -6.23 9.49 -4.22
N SER A 7 -5.30 10.17 -3.56
CA SER A 7 -4.55 11.29 -4.14
C SER A 7 -3.64 10.84 -5.29
N GLU A 8 -3.16 9.60 -5.26
CA GLU A 8 -2.35 9.00 -6.32
C GLU A 8 -3.05 9.00 -7.69
N SER A 9 -4.40 8.96 -7.72
CA SER A 9 -5.17 9.06 -8.98
C SER A 9 -4.98 10.41 -9.68
N ASN A 10 -4.58 11.45 -8.94
CA ASN A 10 -4.33 12.78 -9.47
C ASN A 10 -2.87 13.02 -9.88
N HIS A 11 -1.95 12.11 -9.52
CA HIS A 11 -0.52 12.25 -9.78
C HIS A 11 -0.21 12.14 -11.28
N LEU A 12 0.73 12.94 -11.78
CA LEU A 12 1.07 12.99 -13.22
C LEU A 12 1.57 11.64 -13.75
N ILE A 13 2.40 10.94 -12.97
CA ILE A 13 2.86 9.58 -13.30
C ILE A 13 1.67 8.65 -13.57
N VAL A 14 0.69 8.63 -12.67
CA VAL A 14 -0.47 7.74 -12.76
C VAL A 14 -1.39 8.15 -13.90
N LYS A 15 -1.68 9.45 -14.04
CA LYS A 15 -2.50 9.99 -15.14
C LYS A 15 -1.92 9.68 -16.52
N SER A 16 -0.59 9.71 -16.65
CA SER A 16 0.07 9.39 -17.92
C SER A 16 -0.25 7.99 -18.42
N LEU A 17 -0.67 7.08 -17.53
CA LEU A 17 -0.97 5.68 -17.85
C LEU A 17 -2.44 5.42 -18.17
N PHE A 18 -3.32 6.41 -18.08
CA PHE A 18 -4.78 6.21 -18.25
C PHE A 18 -5.19 5.77 -19.66
N HIS A 19 -4.35 6.00 -20.66
CA HIS A 19 -4.58 5.59 -22.04
C HIS A 19 -4.31 4.10 -22.29
N HIS A 20 -3.59 3.42 -21.38
CA HIS A 20 -3.32 1.98 -21.52
C HIS A 20 -4.53 1.13 -21.18
N SER A 21 -4.74 0.07 -21.97
CA SER A 21 -5.68 -1.01 -21.68
C SER A 21 -5.26 -1.81 -20.44
N ASP A 22 -6.17 -2.60 -19.88
CA ASP A 22 -5.87 -3.45 -18.72
C ASP A 22 -4.80 -4.49 -19.02
N GLN A 23 -4.84 -5.06 -20.23
CA GLN A 23 -3.82 -6.00 -20.70
C GLN A 23 -2.44 -5.35 -20.78
N GLU A 24 -2.34 -4.13 -21.29
CA GLU A 24 -1.09 -3.39 -21.36
C GLU A 24 -0.56 -3.06 -19.97
N LEU A 25 -1.41 -2.58 -19.06
CA LEU A 25 -1.00 -2.30 -17.68
C LEU A 25 -0.53 -3.56 -16.96
N LEU A 26 -1.23 -4.68 -17.11
CA LEU A 26 -0.82 -5.97 -16.55
C LEU A 26 0.53 -6.42 -17.11
N THR A 27 0.68 -6.35 -18.43
CA THR A 27 1.93 -6.74 -19.11
C THR A 27 3.10 -5.88 -18.66
N LEU A 28 2.89 -4.56 -18.50
CA LEU A 28 3.91 -3.64 -18.03
C LEU A 28 4.26 -3.90 -16.56
N PHE A 29 3.27 -4.13 -15.70
CA PHE A 29 3.48 -4.52 -14.31
C PHE A 29 4.34 -5.79 -14.20
N GLN A 30 4.03 -6.81 -14.99
CA GLN A 30 4.77 -8.10 -14.97
C GLN A 30 6.19 -7.98 -15.53
N ARG A 31 6.41 -7.12 -16.54
CA ARG A 31 7.72 -6.96 -17.19
C ARG A 31 8.65 -5.99 -16.48
N HIS A 32 8.10 -5.08 -15.69
CA HIS A 32 8.83 -4.01 -15.01
C HIS A 32 8.56 -4.03 -13.49
N PRO A 33 8.99 -5.08 -12.77
CA PRO A 33 8.78 -5.18 -11.32
C PRO A 33 9.47 -4.05 -10.52
N GLU A 34 10.44 -3.35 -11.13
CA GLU A 34 11.10 -2.18 -10.58
C GLU A 34 10.23 -0.90 -10.58
N HIS A 35 9.10 -0.90 -11.27
CA HIS A 35 8.23 0.26 -11.44
C HIS A 35 6.86 0.05 -10.80
N GLY A 36 6.57 0.82 -9.75
CA GLY A 36 5.33 0.62 -9.01
C GLY A 36 4.09 1.29 -9.61
N LYS A 37 4.28 2.25 -10.51
CA LYS A 37 3.24 3.05 -11.17
C LYS A 37 2.19 2.22 -11.90
N TYR A 38 2.57 1.07 -12.45
CA TYR A 38 1.64 0.21 -13.19
C TYR A 38 0.60 -0.40 -12.26
N PHE A 39 1.04 -0.92 -11.11
CA PHE A 39 0.11 -1.39 -10.08
C PHE A 39 -0.72 -0.24 -9.50
N THR A 40 -0.09 0.92 -9.24
CA THR A 40 -0.82 2.10 -8.76
C THR A 40 -1.91 2.55 -9.75
N ALA A 41 -1.65 2.50 -11.06
CA ALA A 41 -2.65 2.82 -12.08
C ALA A 41 -3.81 1.81 -12.12
N ILE A 42 -3.50 0.51 -12.03
CA ILE A 42 -4.51 -0.56 -11.89
C ILE A 42 -5.36 -0.31 -10.64
N PHE A 43 -4.73 -0.03 -9.50
CA PHE A 43 -5.41 0.29 -8.26
C PHE A 43 -6.34 1.49 -8.41
N CYS A 44 -5.87 2.61 -8.96
CA CYS A 44 -6.68 3.81 -9.15
C CYS A 44 -7.90 3.55 -10.04
N ARG A 45 -7.75 2.73 -11.10
CA ARG A 45 -8.84 2.38 -12.01
C ARG A 45 -9.93 1.53 -11.33
N TYR A 46 -9.55 0.60 -10.46
CA TYR A 46 -10.46 -0.44 -9.94
C TYR A 46 -10.80 -0.32 -8.46
N SER A 47 -10.13 0.56 -7.70
CA SER A 47 -10.42 0.79 -6.28
C SER A 47 -11.90 1.07 -5.99
N PRO A 48 -12.68 1.80 -6.82
CA PRO A 48 -14.10 2.01 -6.54
C PRO A 48 -14.92 0.72 -6.55
N ILE A 49 -14.64 -0.18 -7.49
CA ILE A 49 -15.35 -1.45 -7.64
C ILE A 49 -15.02 -2.35 -6.45
N VAL A 50 -13.73 -2.55 -6.16
CA VAL A 50 -13.27 -3.39 -5.05
C VAL A 50 -13.78 -2.87 -3.71
N PHE A 51 -13.69 -1.55 -3.48
CA PHE A 51 -14.15 -0.94 -2.24
C PHE A 51 -15.66 -1.12 -2.03
N THR A 52 -16.44 -0.97 -3.10
CA THR A 52 -17.90 -1.13 -3.03
C THR A 52 -18.28 -2.55 -2.61
N LEU A 53 -17.67 -3.57 -3.23
CA LEU A 53 -17.90 -4.97 -2.88
C LEU A 53 -17.57 -5.28 -1.41
N ILE A 54 -16.42 -4.81 -0.94
CA ILE A 54 -15.95 -5.03 0.44
C ILE A 54 -16.81 -4.28 1.46
N ARG A 55 -17.24 -3.06 1.13
CA ARG A 55 -18.00 -2.26 2.07
C ARG A 55 -19.36 -2.87 2.39
N HIS A 56 -19.94 -3.63 1.47
CA HIS A 56 -21.19 -4.33 1.68
C HIS A 56 -21.06 -5.58 2.56
N SER A 57 -19.86 -6.16 2.71
CA SER A 57 -19.61 -7.36 3.51
C SER A 57 -19.04 -7.08 4.90
N ALA A 58 -18.36 -5.94 5.09
CA ALA A 58 -17.69 -5.61 6.34
C ALA A 58 -18.63 -5.11 7.45
N ARG A 59 -18.35 -5.51 8.70
CA ARG A 59 -19.17 -5.19 9.88
C ARG A 59 -18.90 -3.80 10.46
N SER A 60 -17.74 -3.22 10.17
CA SER A 60 -17.36 -1.89 10.66
C SER A 60 -16.48 -1.15 9.65
N PRO A 61 -16.36 0.19 9.74
CA PRO A 61 -15.51 0.94 8.82
C PRO A 61 -14.04 0.54 8.86
N VAL A 62 -13.50 0.33 10.07
CA VAL A 62 -12.09 -0.04 10.27
C VAL A 62 -11.79 -1.42 9.66
N GLN A 63 -12.69 -2.39 9.85
CA GLN A 63 -12.55 -3.71 9.23
C GLN A 63 -12.73 -3.65 7.71
N ALA A 64 -13.59 -2.78 7.19
CA ALA A 64 -13.74 -2.58 5.74
C ALA A 64 -12.45 -2.05 5.12
N ASP A 65 -11.83 -1.03 5.73
CA ASP A 65 -10.58 -0.45 5.25
C ASP A 65 -9.43 -1.47 5.32
N TYR A 66 -9.36 -2.26 6.41
CA TYR A 66 -8.35 -3.29 6.56
C TYR A 66 -8.53 -4.45 5.58
N LEU A 67 -9.75 -4.96 5.40
CA LEU A 67 -10.04 -5.97 4.39
C LEU A 67 -9.78 -5.46 2.97
N PHE A 68 -10.05 -4.18 2.70
CA PHE A 68 -9.72 -3.54 1.43
C PHE A 68 -8.22 -3.58 1.16
N ALA A 69 -7.40 -3.24 2.13
CA ALA A 69 -5.95 -3.35 2.01
C ALA A 69 -5.46 -4.79 1.83
N LEU A 70 -5.97 -5.73 2.64
CA LEU A 70 -5.61 -7.16 2.52
C LEU A 70 -6.00 -7.73 1.15
N THR A 71 -7.16 -7.33 0.61
CA THR A 71 -7.63 -7.76 -0.71
C THR A 71 -6.69 -7.25 -1.80
N TRP A 72 -6.31 -5.97 -1.76
CA TRP A 72 -5.36 -5.42 -2.73
C TRP A 72 -3.96 -6.00 -2.62
N ARG A 73 -3.52 -6.34 -1.40
CA ARG A 73 -2.29 -7.08 -1.19
C ARG A 73 -2.36 -8.46 -1.84
N HIS A 74 -3.47 -9.18 -1.68
CA HIS A 74 -3.64 -10.47 -2.35
C HIS A 74 -3.65 -10.32 -3.87
N ILE A 75 -4.42 -9.37 -4.41
CA ILE A 75 -4.45 -9.04 -5.83
C ILE A 75 -3.04 -8.73 -6.35
N PHE A 76 -2.25 -7.93 -5.63
CA PHE A 76 -0.88 -7.57 -6.01
C PHE A 76 0.00 -8.80 -6.27
N TYR A 77 -0.05 -9.80 -5.39
CA TYR A 77 0.71 -11.05 -5.58
C TYR A 77 0.16 -11.89 -6.73
N GLU A 78 -1.16 -12.02 -6.84
CA GLU A 78 -1.79 -12.82 -7.90
C GLU A 78 -1.58 -12.24 -9.30
N LEU A 79 -1.48 -10.91 -9.43
CA LEU A 79 -1.20 -10.23 -10.71
C LEU A 79 0.14 -10.69 -11.33
N GLY A 80 1.11 -11.11 -10.52
CA GLY A 80 2.41 -11.57 -11.02
C GLY A 80 2.33 -12.85 -11.86
N GLY A 81 1.32 -13.68 -11.62
CA GLY A 81 1.09 -14.95 -12.34
C GLY A 81 -0.14 -14.95 -13.26
N LEU A 82 -0.88 -13.84 -13.32
CA LEU A 82 -2.13 -13.77 -14.07
C LEU A 82 -1.89 -13.81 -15.59
N ASP A 83 -2.51 -14.77 -16.27
CA ASP A 83 -2.64 -14.78 -17.73
C ASP A 83 -4.09 -14.51 -18.12
N LEU A 84 -4.32 -13.36 -18.77
CA LEU A 84 -5.63 -12.97 -19.30
C LEU A 84 -5.96 -13.63 -20.64
N ARG A 85 -5.01 -14.36 -21.24
CA ARG A 85 -5.16 -15.05 -22.53
C ARG A 85 -5.64 -16.49 -22.38
N ASP A 86 -5.75 -16.98 -21.15
CA ASP A 86 -6.22 -18.33 -20.87
C ASP A 86 -7.76 -18.37 -20.95
N ASP A 87 -8.26 -18.65 -22.16
CA ASP A 87 -9.68 -18.77 -22.53
C ASP A 87 -10.41 -19.95 -21.85
N ASN A 88 -9.75 -20.71 -20.97
CA ASN A 88 -10.29 -21.96 -20.42
C ASN A 88 -11.26 -21.77 -19.23
N THR A 89 -11.56 -20.55 -18.80
CA THR A 89 -12.54 -20.29 -17.72
C THR A 89 -13.86 -19.74 -18.28
N PRO A 90 -14.98 -20.49 -18.18
CA PRO A 90 -16.28 -19.98 -18.63
C PRO A 90 -16.70 -18.79 -17.75
N GLY A 91 -16.67 -17.56 -18.31
CA GLY A 91 -17.05 -16.31 -17.64
C GLY A 91 -15.91 -15.33 -17.32
N SER A 92 -14.66 -15.64 -17.68
CA SER A 92 -13.44 -14.89 -17.31
C SER A 92 -12.93 -13.87 -18.34
N ASN A 93 -13.74 -13.41 -19.29
CA ASN A 93 -13.19 -12.68 -20.44
C ASN A 93 -12.75 -11.23 -20.16
N SER A 94 -12.80 -10.74 -18.90
CA SER A 94 -12.32 -9.39 -18.56
C SER A 94 -11.53 -9.36 -17.26
N PHE A 95 -10.49 -8.51 -17.24
CA PHE A 95 -9.70 -8.22 -16.06
C PHE A 95 -10.56 -7.75 -14.87
N GLN A 96 -11.61 -6.98 -15.16
CA GLN A 96 -12.59 -6.56 -14.15
C GLN A 96 -13.32 -7.75 -13.51
N ASN A 97 -13.77 -8.74 -14.30
CA ASN A 97 -14.42 -9.94 -13.74
C ASN A 97 -13.45 -10.74 -12.87
N TRP A 98 -12.19 -10.85 -13.28
CA TRP A 98 -11.15 -11.47 -12.46
C TRP A 98 -10.98 -10.75 -11.12
N LEU A 99 -10.92 -9.41 -11.11
CA LEU A 99 -10.84 -8.62 -9.87
C LEU A 99 -12.07 -8.81 -8.98
N ILE A 100 -13.28 -8.87 -9.55
CA ILE A 100 -14.52 -9.12 -8.80
C ILE A 100 -14.47 -10.50 -8.14
N ASN A 101 -14.07 -11.53 -8.89
CA ASN A 101 -13.95 -12.89 -8.37
C ASN A 101 -12.91 -12.96 -7.25
N MET A 102 -11.74 -12.34 -7.44
CA MET A 102 -10.69 -12.30 -6.43
C MET A 102 -11.15 -11.57 -5.15
N THR A 103 -11.89 -10.48 -5.31
CA THR A 103 -12.49 -9.75 -4.19
C THR A 103 -13.50 -10.62 -3.44
N ALA A 104 -14.35 -11.36 -4.16
CA ALA A 104 -15.32 -12.28 -3.54
C ALA A 104 -14.62 -13.41 -2.77
N VAL A 105 -13.53 -13.97 -3.30
CA VAL A 105 -12.70 -14.96 -2.60
C VAL A 105 -12.17 -14.38 -1.28
N CYS A 106 -11.56 -13.19 -1.32
CA CYS A 106 -11.05 -12.51 -0.13
C CYS A 106 -12.14 -12.25 0.91
N ILE A 107 -13.33 -11.80 0.49
CA ILE A 107 -14.47 -11.56 1.40
C ILE A 107 -14.89 -12.86 2.11
N ASN A 108 -15.01 -13.97 1.36
CA ASN A 108 -15.48 -15.23 1.91
C ASN A 108 -14.46 -15.92 2.82
N GLN A 109 -13.17 -15.66 2.61
CA GLN A 109 -12.08 -16.24 3.40
C GLN A 109 -11.56 -15.30 4.50
N ALA A 110 -12.11 -14.09 4.61
CA ALA A 110 -11.64 -13.09 5.55
C ALA A 110 -11.86 -13.51 7.00
N ASP A 111 -10.76 -13.82 7.69
CA ASP A 111 -10.71 -13.88 9.16
C ASP A 111 -10.12 -12.57 9.67
N LEU A 112 -11.00 -11.59 9.93
CA LEU A 112 -10.58 -10.27 10.37
C LEU A 112 -10.48 -10.21 11.89
N PRO A 113 -9.40 -9.61 12.43
CA PRO A 113 -9.25 -9.49 13.86
C PRO A 113 -10.25 -8.45 14.42
N PRO A 114 -10.42 -8.41 15.76
CA PRO A 114 -11.24 -7.39 16.42
C PRO A 114 -10.78 -5.97 16.10
N VAL A 115 -11.70 -5.01 16.08
CA VAL A 115 -11.45 -3.62 15.65
C VAL A 115 -10.32 -2.97 16.46
N GLU A 116 -10.27 -3.23 17.76
CA GLU A 116 -9.29 -2.72 18.72
C GLU A 116 -7.85 -3.17 18.44
N SER A 117 -7.67 -4.24 17.66
CA SER A 117 -6.36 -4.77 17.27
C SER A 117 -5.92 -4.34 15.87
N ILE A 118 -6.79 -3.62 15.14
CA ILE A 118 -6.49 -3.11 13.80
C ILE A 118 -5.85 -1.72 13.94
N HIS A 119 -4.54 -1.65 13.74
CA HIS A 119 -3.76 -0.40 13.73
C HIS A 119 -3.59 0.21 12.33
N TYR A 120 -4.23 -0.38 11.32
CA TYR A 120 -4.11 0.09 9.94
C TYR A 120 -4.81 1.44 9.73
N ASN A 121 -4.17 2.30 8.93
CA ASN A 121 -4.74 3.56 8.48
C ASN A 121 -4.64 3.67 6.95
N LEU A 122 -5.80 3.60 6.28
CA LEU A 122 -5.93 3.66 4.82
C LEU A 122 -5.34 4.93 4.20
N LYS A 123 -5.39 6.07 4.91
CA LYS A 123 -4.82 7.33 4.41
C LYS A 123 -3.30 7.37 4.51
N ALA A 124 -2.74 6.78 5.56
CA ALA A 124 -1.29 6.78 5.79
C ALA A 124 -0.57 5.76 4.91
N ALA A 125 -1.20 4.61 4.65
CA ALA A 125 -0.66 3.55 3.83
C ALA A 125 -1.72 3.00 2.86
N PRO A 126 -2.11 3.75 1.82
CA PRO A 126 -3.02 3.24 0.80
C PRO A 126 -2.45 1.97 0.14
N PRO A 127 -3.29 1.09 -0.43
CA PRO A 127 -2.84 -0.27 -0.77
C PRO A 127 -1.62 -0.38 -1.67
N PRO A 128 -1.42 0.45 -2.72
CA PRO A 128 -0.17 0.40 -3.48
C PRO A 128 1.04 0.74 -2.63
N PHE A 129 0.96 1.82 -1.84
CA PHE A 129 2.06 2.20 -0.96
C PHE A 129 2.35 1.13 0.10
N TRP A 130 1.31 0.52 0.68
CA TRP A 130 1.48 -0.60 1.60
C TRP A 130 2.26 -1.73 0.94
N CYS A 131 1.84 -2.22 -0.23
CA CYS A 131 2.48 -3.38 -0.87
C CYS A 131 3.99 -3.16 -1.09
N TYR A 132 4.39 -1.98 -1.58
CA TYR A 132 5.81 -1.66 -1.75
C TYR A 132 6.54 -1.42 -0.43
N LEU A 133 5.86 -0.88 0.59
CA LEU A 133 6.43 -0.74 1.93
C LEU A 133 6.66 -2.10 2.59
N GLU A 134 5.76 -3.07 2.41
CA GLU A 134 5.96 -4.46 2.87
C GLU A 134 7.20 -5.09 2.22
N GLN A 135 7.34 -4.98 0.89
CA GLN A 135 8.53 -5.45 0.18
C GLN A 135 9.82 -4.75 0.67
N ALA A 136 9.75 -3.45 0.95
CA ALA A 136 10.89 -2.71 1.50
C ALA A 136 11.22 -3.17 2.94
N MET A 137 10.21 -3.40 3.77
CA MET A 137 10.36 -3.92 5.13
C MET A 137 11.02 -5.31 5.14
N GLU A 138 10.75 -6.17 4.16
CA GLU A 138 11.39 -7.49 4.05
C GLU A 138 12.91 -7.41 3.82
N LYS A 139 13.41 -6.31 3.24
CA LYS A 139 14.85 -6.08 3.00
C LYS A 139 15.59 -5.54 4.22
N LEU A 140 14.88 -5.11 5.27
CA LEU A 140 15.51 -4.57 6.47
C LEU A 140 16.14 -5.68 7.34
N PRO A 141 17.25 -5.39 8.04
CA PRO A 141 17.74 -6.24 9.12
C PRO A 141 16.65 -6.47 10.17
N ALA A 142 16.55 -7.71 10.68
CA ALA A 142 15.44 -8.14 11.54
C ALA A 142 15.21 -7.24 12.77
N VAL A 143 16.30 -6.84 13.44
CA VAL A 143 16.24 -5.96 14.63
C VAL A 143 15.75 -4.54 14.26
N ILE A 144 16.23 -3.97 13.16
CA ILE A 144 15.78 -2.66 12.67
C ILE A 144 14.30 -2.73 12.27
N ARG A 145 13.88 -3.78 11.57
CA ARG A 145 12.49 -4.02 11.20
C ARG A 145 11.58 -4.06 12.43
N LEU A 146 12.00 -4.77 13.48
CA LEU A 146 11.27 -4.85 14.75
C LEU A 146 11.13 -3.46 15.40
N MET A 147 12.22 -2.68 15.46
CA MET A 147 12.19 -1.31 15.98
C MET A 147 11.22 -0.41 15.20
N VAL A 148 11.25 -0.48 13.87
CA VAL A 148 10.34 0.29 13.01
C VAL A 148 8.89 -0.07 13.29
N VAL A 149 8.55 -1.35 13.41
CA VAL A 149 7.18 -1.79 13.77
C VAL A 149 6.78 -1.27 15.15
N MET A 150 7.65 -1.38 16.16
CA MET A 150 7.38 -0.85 17.50
C MET A 150 7.12 0.66 17.50
N ALA A 151 7.91 1.41 16.74
CA ALA A 151 7.78 2.86 16.64
C ALA A 151 6.54 3.28 15.84
N GLN A 152 6.29 2.67 14.68
CA GLN A 152 5.28 3.13 13.73
C GLN A 152 3.89 2.55 14.01
N THR A 153 3.81 1.29 14.44
CA THR A 153 2.51 0.63 14.71
C THR A 153 2.05 0.84 16.14
N PHE A 154 2.97 0.78 17.11
CA PHE A 154 2.63 0.85 18.53
C PHE A 154 3.00 2.18 19.19
N HIS A 155 3.65 3.09 18.47
CA HIS A 155 4.09 4.40 18.98
C HIS A 155 4.95 4.30 20.24
N TRP A 156 5.76 3.25 20.35
CA TRP A 156 6.68 3.10 21.47
C TRP A 156 7.79 4.14 21.39
N SER A 157 8.13 4.74 22.52
CA SER A 157 9.28 5.63 22.63
C SER A 157 10.59 4.85 22.49
N GLU A 158 11.65 5.55 22.10
CA GLU A 158 13.02 5.00 22.04
C GLU A 158 13.42 4.29 23.33
N THR A 159 13.05 4.85 24.49
CA THR A 159 13.29 4.25 25.81
C THR A 159 12.54 2.93 26.00
N ARG A 160 11.27 2.87 25.59
CA ARG A 160 10.46 1.65 25.71
C ARG A 160 10.97 0.55 24.79
N ILE A 161 11.35 0.90 23.56
CA ILE A 161 11.95 -0.03 22.60
C ILE A 161 13.28 -0.57 23.15
N ALA A 162 14.16 0.29 23.65
CA ALA A 162 15.43 -0.13 24.24
C ALA A 162 15.23 -1.08 25.42
N ALA A 163 14.31 -0.77 26.34
CA ALA A 163 14.01 -1.62 27.49
C ALA A 163 13.47 -3.00 27.07
N TYR A 164 12.61 -3.04 26.06
CA TYR A 164 12.10 -4.31 25.53
C TYR A 164 13.23 -5.15 24.93
N LEU A 165 14.06 -4.57 24.06
CA LEU A 165 15.18 -5.28 23.42
C LEU A 165 16.21 -5.77 24.45
N GLN A 166 16.48 -4.99 25.50
CA GLN A 166 17.33 -5.43 26.61
C GLN A 166 16.76 -6.64 27.35
N ALA A 167 15.44 -6.70 27.55
CA ALA A 167 14.80 -7.86 28.16
C ALA A 167 14.91 -9.12 27.28
N GLU A 168 14.97 -8.95 25.95
CA GLU A 168 15.21 -10.02 24.97
C GLU A 168 16.71 -10.33 24.74
N GLY A 169 17.61 -9.69 25.49
CA GLY A 169 19.06 -9.98 25.47
C GLY A 169 19.92 -9.05 24.60
N GLU A 170 19.34 -8.02 24.00
CA GLU A 170 20.08 -7.03 23.20
C GLU A 170 20.73 -5.95 24.07
N VAL A 171 21.99 -5.60 23.80
CA VAL A 171 22.68 -4.51 24.51
C VAL A 171 22.56 -3.21 23.71
N ILE A 172 21.44 -2.50 23.89
CA ILE A 172 21.16 -1.26 23.16
C ILE A 172 20.61 -0.13 24.06
N SER A 173 21.10 1.08 23.85
CA SER A 173 20.62 2.30 24.51
C SER A 173 19.51 3.00 23.71
N PRO A 174 18.69 3.87 24.33
CA PRO A 174 17.68 4.65 23.61
C PRO A 174 18.27 5.51 22.48
N ALA A 175 19.47 6.07 22.69
CA ALA A 175 20.17 6.84 21.65
C ALA A 175 20.55 5.98 20.44
N GLN A 176 20.98 4.74 20.67
CA GLN A 176 21.26 3.79 19.57
C GLN A 176 19.97 3.36 18.87
N VAL A 177 18.86 3.16 19.59
CA VAL A 177 17.55 2.92 18.98
C VAL A 177 17.18 4.04 18.02
N ARG A 178 17.34 5.30 18.43
CA ARG A 178 17.09 6.45 17.53
C ARG A 178 17.94 6.40 16.27
N THR A 179 19.23 6.13 16.40
CA THR A 179 20.14 6.02 15.25
C THR A 179 19.71 4.89 14.31
N GLN A 180 19.36 3.73 14.86
CA GLN A 180 18.89 2.58 14.07
C GLN A 180 17.53 2.82 13.42
N LEU A 181 16.61 3.55 14.07
CA LEU A 181 15.34 3.96 13.47
C LEU A 181 15.57 4.90 12.29
N ASN A 182 16.43 5.91 12.45
CA ASN A 182 16.77 6.82 11.34
C ASN A 182 17.39 6.08 10.17
N GLN A 183 18.31 5.14 10.44
CA GLN A 183 18.88 4.26 9.41
C GLN A 183 17.80 3.38 8.78
N GLY A 184 16.88 2.82 9.57
CA GLY A 184 15.76 2.03 9.07
C GLY A 184 14.85 2.81 8.12
N TYR A 185 14.54 4.06 8.44
CA TYR A 185 13.74 4.92 7.56
C TYR A 185 14.47 5.24 6.25
N GLN A 186 15.77 5.50 6.30
CA GLN A 186 16.58 5.70 5.08
C GLN A 186 16.59 4.45 4.21
N LEU A 187 16.84 3.28 4.80
CA LEU A 187 16.82 2.00 4.09
C LEU A 187 15.45 1.67 3.49
N LEU A 188 14.36 2.03 4.18
CA LEU A 188 13.01 1.87 3.65
C LEU A 188 12.78 2.74 2.43
N GLU A 189 13.12 4.02 2.52
CA GLU A 189 12.99 4.93 1.40
C GLU A 189 13.83 4.46 0.21
N GLU A 190 15.11 4.12 0.42
CA GLU A 190 16.00 3.60 -0.62
C GLU A 190 15.51 2.28 -1.26
N ALA A 191 14.76 1.47 -0.51
CA ALA A 191 14.24 0.20 -1.00
C ALA A 191 12.96 0.33 -1.83
N LEU A 192 12.28 1.49 -1.81
CA LEU A 192 11.08 1.76 -2.59
C LEU A 192 11.44 2.09 -4.05
N PRO A 193 10.61 1.69 -5.02
CA PRO A 193 10.70 2.19 -6.39
C PRO A 193 10.69 3.73 -6.46
N ASP A 194 11.50 4.30 -7.35
CA ASP A 194 11.61 5.76 -7.51
C ASP A 194 10.26 6.43 -7.75
N ASP A 195 9.42 5.82 -8.58
CA ASP A 195 8.09 6.32 -8.91
C ASP A 195 7.10 6.19 -7.74
N ILE A 196 7.26 5.20 -6.86
CA ILE A 196 6.48 5.08 -5.63
C ILE A 196 6.89 6.15 -4.62
N ARG A 197 8.19 6.42 -4.49
CA ARG A 197 8.67 7.55 -3.66
C ARG A 197 8.10 8.87 -4.17
N GLU A 198 8.14 9.11 -5.48
CA GLU A 198 7.60 10.34 -6.06
C GLU A 198 6.10 10.49 -5.77
N VAL A 199 5.32 9.43 -5.98
CA VAL A 199 3.86 9.45 -5.77
C VAL A 199 3.46 9.65 -4.31
N TYR A 200 4.15 9.03 -3.36
CA TYR A 200 3.70 8.94 -1.96
C TYR A 200 4.54 9.75 -0.96
N LEU A 201 5.81 10.02 -1.25
CA LEU A 201 6.74 10.76 -0.38
C LEU A 201 7.18 12.11 -0.96
N GLY A 202 7.02 12.33 -2.28
CA GLY A 202 7.55 13.47 -3.01
C GLY A 202 6.99 14.86 -2.64
N GLY A 203 5.95 14.94 -1.80
CA GLY A 203 5.32 16.20 -1.39
C GLY A 203 4.74 17.03 -2.56
N GLU A 204 3.96 18.08 -2.26
CA GLU A 204 3.32 18.98 -3.24
C GLU A 204 4.30 19.83 -4.11
N ALA A 205 5.56 19.42 -4.29
CA ALA A 205 6.54 20.16 -5.08
C ALA A 205 6.32 20.08 -6.61
N ALA A 206 5.42 19.21 -7.08
CA ALA A 206 5.11 19.02 -8.50
C ALA A 206 3.80 19.72 -8.97
N HIS A 207 3.29 20.72 -8.24
CA HIS A 207 2.16 21.56 -8.69
C HIS A 207 2.53 23.05 -8.66
N PRO A 208 2.94 23.65 -9.80
CA PRO A 208 3.18 25.09 -9.89
C PRO A 208 1.90 25.94 -9.78
N GLU A 209 0.70 25.36 -9.67
CA GLU A 209 -0.58 26.10 -9.77
C GLU A 209 -1.23 26.52 -8.44
N ARG A 210 -0.57 26.39 -7.29
CA ARG A 210 -1.11 26.89 -6.00
C ARG A 210 -0.48 28.19 -5.48
N LYS A 211 0.06 29.04 -6.36
CA LYS A 211 0.50 30.41 -6.01
C LYS A 211 -0.40 31.56 -6.50
N SER A 212 -1.62 31.28 -6.98
CA SER A 212 -2.51 32.32 -7.52
C SER A 212 -3.83 32.53 -6.72
N ALA A 213 -3.83 32.33 -5.40
CA ALA A 213 -5.03 32.62 -4.60
C ALA A 213 -4.75 33.16 -3.19
N VAL A 214 -3.66 33.92 -3.01
CA VAL A 214 -3.50 34.82 -1.85
C VAL A 214 -2.92 36.15 -2.35
N SER A 215 -3.72 36.86 -3.12
CA SER A 215 -3.53 38.29 -3.39
C SER A 215 -4.88 38.92 -3.73
N THR A 216 -5.86 38.79 -2.83
CA THR A 216 -6.87 39.84 -2.62
C THR A 216 -7.60 39.61 -1.31
N LEU A 217 -7.58 40.65 -0.47
CA LEU A 217 -8.30 40.88 0.79
C LEU A 217 -7.69 40.26 2.06
#